data_AF-A0A2V7FLV8-F1
#
_entry.id   AF-A0A2V7FLV8-F1
#
_cell.length_a   1.000
_cell.length_b   1.000
_cell.length_c   1.000
_cell.angle_alpha   90.00
_cell.angle_beta   90.00
_cell.angle_gamma   90.00
#
_symmetry.space_group_name_H-M   'P 1'
#
loop_
_entity.id
_entity.type
_entity.pdbx_description
1 polymer ?
#
loop_
_entity_poly.entity_id
_entity_poly.type
_entity_poly.pdbx_seq_one_letter_code
_entity_poly.pdbx_strand_id
1 'polypeptide(L)'
;MAQHYTTRFGSLERYDKGGVEVVNDDARNYVFSNLFEVASRAKPYEKVAVGKNIDYVIEAIRAEGISGWRAPAHDEFALVMDGEVEIRLLKLDNPGLVSPGTKGSVALAGTPAGRKMGVVRARRGHMTLLPVGAAYQFDAPRPGVILLQTMAGADTVERWGDICQTTPRRNAR
;
A
#
# COMPACT_ATOMS: atom_id res chain seq x y z
N MET A 1 -19.05 -27.19 26.13
CA MET A 1 -19.21 -26.59 24.79
C MET A 1 -17.81 -26.36 24.24
N ALA A 2 -17.49 -26.85 23.03
CA ALA A 2 -16.19 -26.62 22.43
C ALA A 2 -16.05 -25.14 22.06
N GLN A 3 -14.96 -24.50 22.48
CA GLN A 3 -14.70 -23.08 22.21
C GLN A 3 -14.35 -22.93 20.72
N HIS A 4 -15.15 -22.17 19.97
CA HIS A 4 -14.92 -21.93 18.55
C HIS A 4 -13.79 -20.91 18.36
N TYR A 5 -12.72 -21.30 17.66
CA TYR A 5 -11.61 -20.41 17.34
C TYR A 5 -12.00 -19.46 16.20
N THR A 6 -11.61 -18.18 16.32
CA THR A 6 -11.90 -17.15 15.31
C THR A 6 -10.67 -16.29 15.07
N THR A 7 -10.09 -16.37 13.87
CA THR A 7 -9.06 -15.43 13.41
C THR A 7 -9.68 -14.07 13.13
N ARG A 8 -9.16 -13.01 13.77
CA ARG A 8 -9.64 -11.63 13.59
C ARG A 8 -8.75 -10.89 12.59
N PHE A 9 -9.38 -10.28 11.58
CA PHE A 9 -8.73 -9.41 10.60
C PHE A 9 -9.33 -8.01 10.68
N GLY A 10 -8.52 -6.98 10.38
CA GLY A 10 -9.02 -5.62 10.18
C GLY A 10 -9.58 -5.41 8.77
N SER A 11 -10.31 -4.31 8.62
CA SER A 11 -10.83 -3.77 7.36
C SER A 11 -10.91 -2.23 7.45
N LEU A 12 -11.22 -1.55 6.35
CA LEU A 12 -11.55 -0.11 6.37
C LEU A 12 -12.78 0.17 7.24
N GLU A 13 -13.76 -0.73 7.23
CA GLU A 13 -14.99 -0.61 8.02
C GLU A 13 -14.75 -0.83 9.52
N ARG A 14 -13.83 -1.74 9.89
CA ARG A 14 -13.57 -2.09 11.28
C ARG A 14 -12.11 -2.47 11.52
N TYR A 15 -11.42 -1.65 12.29
CA TYR A 15 -10.10 -1.94 12.82
C TYR A 15 -10.01 -1.47 14.27
N ASP A 16 -9.27 -2.23 15.08
CA ASP A 16 -9.00 -1.91 16.48
C ASP A 16 -7.52 -1.48 16.58
N LYS A 17 -7.24 -0.16 16.49
CA LYS A 17 -5.86 0.36 16.55
C LYS A 17 -5.26 0.09 17.93
N GLY A 18 -4.07 -0.54 17.94
CA GLY A 18 -3.24 -0.71 19.13
C GLY A 18 -2.59 0.61 19.57
N GLY A 19 -1.47 0.52 20.26
CA GLY A 19 -0.67 1.71 20.59
C GLY A 19 0.55 1.36 21.43
N VAL A 20 1.37 2.39 21.64
CA VAL A 20 2.58 2.31 22.48
C VAL A 20 2.26 2.86 23.87
N GLU A 21 2.44 2.01 24.88
CA GLU A 21 2.55 2.42 26.30
C GLU A 21 4.03 2.63 26.60
N VAL A 22 4.36 3.77 27.19
CA VAL A 22 5.75 4.22 27.36
C VAL A 22 6.09 4.24 28.84
N VAL A 23 7.17 3.57 29.21
CA VAL A 23 7.72 3.61 30.59
C VAL A 23 8.82 4.67 30.70
N ASN A 24 9.87 4.58 29.87
CA ASN A 24 10.98 5.54 29.82
C ASN A 24 11.55 5.61 28.40
N ASP A 25 10.74 6.12 27.46
CA ASP A 25 11.06 6.23 26.03
C ASP A 25 10.25 7.38 25.39
N ASP A 26 10.37 7.59 24.08
CA ASP A 26 9.47 8.44 23.29
C ASP A 26 8.61 7.56 22.36
N ALA A 27 7.28 7.73 22.40
CA ALA A 27 6.35 7.03 21.51
C ALA A 27 6.68 7.24 20.01
N ARG A 28 7.31 8.38 19.67
CA ARG A 28 7.75 8.71 18.31
C ARG A 28 8.80 7.73 17.77
N ASN A 29 9.62 7.13 18.64
CA ASN A 29 10.66 6.17 18.23
C ASN A 29 10.08 4.90 17.59
N TYR A 30 8.81 4.60 17.85
CA TYR A 30 8.11 3.43 17.35
C TYR A 30 7.40 3.67 16.02
N VAL A 31 7.30 4.93 15.56
CA VAL A 31 6.66 5.31 14.28
C VAL A 31 5.28 4.65 14.11
N PHE A 32 4.53 4.53 15.21
CA PHE A 32 3.37 3.64 15.31
C PHE A 32 2.14 4.20 14.58
N SER A 33 1.60 3.46 13.61
CA SER A 33 0.38 3.78 12.85
C SER A 33 -0.47 2.54 12.59
N ASN A 34 -1.67 2.69 12.04
CA ASN A 34 -2.51 1.58 11.56
C ASN A 34 -2.85 1.80 10.08
N LEU A 35 -2.55 0.81 9.24
CA LEU A 35 -2.72 0.94 7.78
C LEU A 35 -4.18 1.25 7.34
N PHE A 36 -5.18 0.74 8.06
CA PHE A 36 -6.60 0.98 7.74
C PHE A 36 -7.01 2.42 8.13
N GLU A 37 -6.47 2.94 9.24
CA GLU A 37 -6.62 4.36 9.60
C GLU A 37 -5.95 5.28 8.57
N VAL A 38 -4.74 4.92 8.12
CA VAL A 38 -4.02 5.71 7.11
C VAL A 38 -4.77 5.69 5.78
N ALA A 39 -5.19 4.52 5.31
CA ALA A 39 -5.91 4.37 4.06
C ALA A 39 -7.29 5.06 4.08
N SER A 40 -8.03 5.00 5.20
CA SER A 40 -9.35 5.63 5.29
C SER A 40 -9.32 7.17 5.17
N ARG A 41 -8.18 7.79 5.48
CA ARG A 41 -7.95 9.24 5.36
C ARG A 41 -7.22 9.67 4.08
N ALA A 42 -6.65 8.72 3.35
CA ALA A 42 -5.89 8.98 2.13
C ALA A 42 -6.79 9.19 0.91
N LYS A 43 -6.32 9.91 -0.10
CA LYS A 43 -7.01 9.97 -1.40
C LYS A 43 -6.96 8.59 -2.09
N PRO A 44 -7.92 8.25 -2.98
CA PRO A 44 -7.81 7.04 -3.77
C PRO A 44 -6.45 6.96 -4.49
N TYR A 45 -5.77 5.83 -4.35
CA TYR A 45 -4.45 5.56 -4.92
C TYR A 45 -3.29 6.45 -4.47
N GLU A 46 -3.45 7.23 -3.40
CA GLU A 46 -2.33 7.92 -2.73
C GLU A 46 -1.42 6.90 -2.04
N LYS A 47 -0.10 7.01 -2.28
CA LYS A 47 0.94 6.08 -1.81
C LYS A 47 1.56 6.59 -0.51
N VAL A 48 0.87 6.37 0.62
CA VAL A 48 1.31 6.90 1.92
C VAL A 48 2.31 5.94 2.58
N ALA A 49 3.54 6.38 2.82
CA ALA A 49 4.53 5.57 3.52
C ALA A 49 4.08 5.30 4.97
N VAL A 50 4.07 4.04 5.38
CA VAL A 50 3.77 3.58 6.74
C VAL A 50 4.94 2.82 7.38
N GLY A 51 5.99 2.55 6.60
CA GLY A 51 7.29 2.08 7.07
C GLY A 51 8.37 2.49 6.09
N LYS A 52 9.55 2.83 6.60
CA LYS A 52 10.70 3.23 5.78
C LYS A 52 11.99 2.71 6.40
N ASN A 53 12.85 2.12 5.58
CA ASN A 53 14.18 1.67 5.97
C ASN A 53 15.17 2.03 4.85
N ILE A 54 15.97 3.07 5.11
CA ILE A 54 16.84 3.71 4.11
C ILE A 54 15.99 4.14 2.89
N ASP A 55 16.10 3.41 1.78
CA ASP A 55 15.39 3.69 0.54
C ASP A 55 14.12 2.84 0.36
N TYR A 56 13.95 1.77 1.14
CA TYR A 56 12.81 0.87 1.02
C TYR A 56 11.62 1.37 1.83
N VAL A 57 10.42 1.24 1.27
CA VAL A 57 9.18 1.66 1.92
C VAL A 57 8.10 0.60 1.83
N ILE A 58 7.20 0.66 2.82
CA ILE A 58 5.89 0.03 2.78
C ILE A 58 4.87 1.16 2.68
N GLU A 59 4.02 1.13 1.65
CA GLU A 59 3.00 2.15 1.43
C GLU A 59 1.60 1.57 1.65
N ALA A 60 0.76 2.30 2.39
CA ALA A 60 -0.66 2.01 2.52
C ALA A 60 -1.46 2.81 1.48
N ILE A 61 -2.26 2.10 0.69
CA ILE A 61 -3.02 2.66 -0.43
C ILE A 61 -4.49 2.32 -0.27
N ARG A 62 -5.36 3.33 -0.32
CA ARG A 62 -6.81 3.11 -0.51
C ARG A 62 -7.09 2.82 -1.98
N ALA A 63 -7.50 1.59 -2.29
CA ALA A 63 -7.92 1.20 -3.62
C ALA A 63 -9.41 1.49 -3.79
N GLU A 64 -9.77 2.38 -4.71
CA GLU A 64 -11.15 2.77 -4.96
C GLU A 64 -11.31 3.30 -6.38
N GLY A 65 -12.21 2.70 -7.17
CA GLY A 65 -12.37 3.01 -8.58
C GLY A 65 -11.20 2.48 -9.41
N ILE A 66 -10.87 3.13 -10.52
CA ILE A 66 -9.80 2.72 -11.43
C ILE A 66 -8.59 3.64 -11.25
N SER A 67 -7.40 3.08 -11.02
CA SER A 67 -6.16 3.85 -10.91
C SER A 67 -5.65 4.30 -12.27
N GLY A 68 -4.73 5.28 -12.28
CA GLY A 68 -3.84 5.47 -13.43
C GLY A 68 -2.92 4.25 -13.63
N TRP A 69 -2.33 4.13 -14.82
CA TRP A 69 -1.29 3.15 -15.08
C TRP A 69 0.03 3.58 -14.43
N ARG A 70 0.77 2.61 -13.91
CA ARG A 70 2.10 2.82 -13.33
C ARG A 70 3.09 1.80 -13.86
N ALA A 71 4.37 2.17 -13.93
CA ALA A 71 5.46 1.24 -14.24
C ALA A 71 6.52 1.29 -13.15
N PRO A 72 6.91 0.14 -12.55
CA PRO A 72 7.92 0.10 -11.51
C PRO A 72 9.33 -0.01 -12.11
N ALA A 73 10.30 0.67 -11.48
CA ALA A 73 11.70 0.62 -11.89
C ALA A 73 12.43 -0.67 -11.46
N HIS A 74 11.85 -1.40 -10.52
CA HIS A 74 12.28 -2.69 -9.99
C HIS A 74 11.02 -3.51 -9.67
N ASP A 75 11.14 -4.76 -9.25
CA ASP A 75 9.97 -5.51 -8.82
C ASP A 75 9.32 -4.84 -7.59
N GLU A 76 7.99 -4.77 -7.61
CA GLU A 76 7.15 -4.34 -6.48
C GLU A 76 6.17 -5.46 -6.13
N PHE A 77 5.61 -5.43 -4.91
CA PHE A 77 4.62 -6.43 -4.47
C PHE A 77 3.41 -5.74 -3.86
N ALA A 78 2.22 -6.08 -4.36
CA ALA A 78 0.95 -5.57 -3.84
C ALA A 78 0.24 -6.65 -3.02
N LEU A 79 0.05 -6.40 -1.73
CA LEU A 79 -0.71 -7.24 -0.80
C LEU A 79 -2.08 -6.59 -0.55
N VAL A 80 -3.16 -7.29 -0.88
CA VAL A 80 -4.52 -6.80 -0.57
C VAL A 80 -4.82 -7.10 0.90
N MET A 81 -4.99 -6.04 1.70
CA MET A 81 -5.31 -6.11 3.13
C MET A 81 -6.81 -6.09 3.41
N ASP A 82 -7.60 -5.53 2.48
CA ASP A 82 -9.06 -5.50 2.56
C ASP A 82 -9.69 -5.33 1.17
N GLY A 83 -10.91 -5.82 1.00
CA GLY A 83 -11.67 -5.74 -0.24
C GLY A 83 -11.22 -6.72 -1.34
N GLU A 84 -11.59 -6.38 -2.58
CA GLU A 84 -11.23 -7.07 -3.81
C GLU A 84 -10.63 -6.07 -4.79
N VAL A 85 -9.49 -6.42 -5.37
CA VAL A 85 -8.75 -5.57 -6.32
C VAL A 85 -8.43 -6.39 -7.56
N GLU A 86 -8.84 -5.89 -8.71
CA GLU A 86 -8.39 -6.37 -10.01
C GLU A 86 -7.07 -5.66 -10.37
N ILE A 87 -6.03 -6.44 -10.64
CA ILE A 87 -4.69 -5.96 -10.99
C ILE A 87 -4.44 -6.34 -12.44
N ARG A 88 -4.42 -5.34 -13.32
CA ARG A 88 -4.20 -5.51 -14.76
C ARG A 88 -2.71 -5.33 -15.05
N LEU A 89 -2.13 -6.26 -15.81
CA LEU A 89 -0.71 -6.22 -16.18
C LEU A 89 -0.54 -6.12 -17.69
N LEU A 90 0.37 -5.25 -18.12
CA LEU A 90 0.69 -4.99 -19.51
C LEU A 90 2.21 -4.95 -19.69
N LYS A 91 2.75 -5.79 -20.58
CA LYS A 91 4.18 -5.80 -20.89
C LYS A 91 4.49 -4.60 -21.79
N LEU A 92 5.29 -3.67 -21.30
CA LEU A 92 5.67 -2.47 -22.05
C LEU A 92 6.47 -2.84 -23.31
N ASP A 93 6.12 -2.23 -24.45
CA ASP A 93 6.92 -2.37 -25.68
C ASP A 93 8.28 -1.67 -25.55
N ASN A 94 8.29 -0.50 -24.91
CA ASN A 94 9.50 0.26 -24.61
C ASN A 94 9.74 0.31 -23.08
N PRO A 95 10.65 -0.49 -22.53
CA PRO A 95 10.98 -0.44 -21.10
C PRO A 95 11.69 0.87 -20.69
N GLY A 96 12.23 1.65 -21.64
CA GLY A 96 12.83 2.96 -21.39
C GLY A 96 11.85 4.06 -20.98
N LEU A 97 10.56 3.75 -20.86
CA LEU A 97 9.57 4.63 -20.23
C LEU A 97 9.87 4.90 -18.75
N VAL A 98 10.64 4.02 -18.10
CA VAL A 98 11.15 4.23 -16.76
C VAL A 98 12.64 4.53 -16.86
N SER A 99 13.04 5.73 -16.43
CA SER A 99 14.44 6.16 -16.50
C SER A 99 15.35 5.28 -15.62
N PRO A 100 16.59 5.00 -16.06
CA PRO A 100 17.56 4.34 -15.21
C PRO A 100 17.78 5.10 -13.89
N GLY A 101 17.85 4.37 -12.77
CA GLY A 101 18.03 4.95 -11.44
C GLY A 101 16.76 5.50 -10.79
N THR A 102 15.61 5.46 -11.47
CA THR A 102 14.31 5.72 -10.83
C THR A 102 14.11 4.75 -9.65
N LYS A 103 13.61 5.29 -8.52
CA LYS A 103 13.17 4.51 -7.36
C LYS A 103 11.65 4.43 -7.33
N GLY A 104 11.12 3.26 -7.01
CA GLY A 104 9.69 2.99 -7.02
C GLY A 104 9.06 3.05 -8.41
N SER A 105 7.73 3.15 -8.45
CA SER A 105 6.96 3.28 -9.69
C SER A 105 6.73 4.72 -10.11
N VAL A 106 6.57 4.92 -11.41
CA VAL A 106 6.17 6.20 -12.03
C VAL A 106 4.77 6.11 -12.61
N ALA A 107 4.03 7.21 -12.57
CA ALA A 107 2.76 7.34 -13.27
C ALA A 107 2.98 7.43 -14.79
N LEU A 108 2.11 6.78 -15.56
CA LEU A 108 2.12 6.82 -17.03
C LEU A 108 0.95 7.66 -17.55
N ALA A 109 1.18 8.35 -18.67
CA ALA A 109 0.14 9.08 -19.36
C ALA A 109 -0.78 8.11 -20.12
N GLY A 110 -2.00 7.91 -19.63
CA GLY A 110 -2.98 7.03 -20.25
C GLY A 110 -2.57 5.56 -20.27
N THR A 111 -3.15 4.78 -21.18
CA THR A 111 -2.80 3.36 -21.36
C THR A 111 -1.52 3.26 -22.21
N PRO A 112 -0.44 2.64 -21.69
CA PRO A 112 0.81 2.53 -22.43
C PRO A 112 0.72 1.52 -23.58
N ALA A 113 1.58 1.71 -24.59
CA ALA A 113 1.77 0.72 -25.64
C ALA A 113 2.42 -0.55 -25.09
N GLY A 114 1.87 -1.70 -25.45
CA GLY A 114 2.36 -2.99 -24.99
C GLY A 114 1.39 -4.14 -25.19
N ARG A 115 1.78 -5.31 -24.67
CA ARG A 115 1.02 -6.56 -24.77
C ARG A 115 0.37 -6.90 -23.44
N LYS A 116 -0.94 -7.18 -23.43
CA LYS A 116 -1.66 -7.64 -22.23
C LYS A 116 -1.00 -8.90 -21.68
N MET A 117 -0.60 -8.87 -20.42
CA MET A 117 -0.05 -10.04 -19.72
C MET A 117 -1.15 -10.85 -19.03
N GLY A 118 -2.18 -10.17 -18.54
CA GLY A 118 -3.27 -10.81 -17.85
C GLY A 118 -3.89 -9.91 -16.79
N VAL A 119 -4.73 -10.54 -15.96
CA VAL A 119 -5.45 -9.89 -14.89
C VAL A 119 -5.42 -10.80 -13.68
N VAL A 120 -5.02 -10.26 -12.53
CA VAL A 120 -5.08 -10.96 -11.23
C VAL A 120 -6.25 -10.39 -10.43
N ARG A 121 -7.10 -11.26 -9.87
CA ARG A 121 -8.19 -10.86 -8.97
C ARG A 121 -7.80 -11.20 -7.54
N ALA A 122 -7.28 -10.21 -6.83
CA ALA A 122 -6.77 -10.36 -5.48
C ALA A 122 -7.86 -10.01 -4.45
N ARG A 123 -7.90 -10.77 -3.36
CA ARG A 123 -8.76 -10.55 -2.18
C ARG A 123 -7.88 -10.44 -0.95
N ARG A 124 -8.47 -10.14 0.21
CA ARG A 124 -7.76 -10.05 1.48
C ARG A 124 -6.78 -11.23 1.69
N GLY A 125 -5.51 -10.90 1.90
CA GLY A 125 -4.41 -11.85 2.11
C GLY A 125 -3.68 -12.28 0.84
N HIS A 126 -4.16 -11.93 -0.36
CA HIS A 126 -3.48 -12.27 -1.61
C HIS A 126 -2.40 -11.24 -1.96
N MET A 127 -1.22 -11.73 -2.31
CA MET A 127 -0.09 -10.92 -2.78
C MET A 127 0.14 -11.15 -4.28
N THR A 128 0.44 -10.08 -5.01
CA THR A 128 0.72 -10.10 -6.45
C THR A 128 2.07 -9.44 -6.74
N LEU A 129 2.89 -10.11 -7.55
CA LEU A 129 4.10 -9.52 -8.14
C LEU A 129 3.71 -8.46 -9.18
N LEU A 130 4.33 -7.28 -9.08
CA LEU A 130 4.28 -6.23 -10.08
C LEU A 130 5.67 -6.15 -10.74
N PRO A 131 5.88 -6.84 -11.88
CA PRO A 131 7.22 -7.09 -12.38
C PRO A 131 7.83 -5.88 -13.07
N VAL A 132 9.13 -5.70 -12.92
CA VAL A 132 9.91 -4.70 -13.67
C VAL A 132 9.73 -4.88 -15.18
N GLY A 133 9.56 -3.76 -15.88
CA GLY A 133 9.30 -3.75 -17.33
C GLY A 133 7.88 -4.16 -17.73
N ALA A 134 6.94 -4.18 -16.78
CA ALA A 134 5.50 -4.17 -17.05
C ALA A 134 4.87 -2.89 -16.47
N ALA A 135 3.73 -2.48 -17.02
CA ALA A 135 2.84 -1.54 -16.39
C ALA A 135 1.72 -2.28 -15.66
N TYR A 136 1.25 -1.70 -14.56
CA TYR A 136 0.11 -2.19 -13.80
C TYR A 136 -0.94 -1.12 -13.57
N GLN A 137 -2.20 -1.54 -13.44
CA GLN A 137 -3.34 -0.72 -13.06
C GLN A 137 -4.20 -1.49 -12.06
N PHE A 138 -4.71 -0.77 -11.06
CA PHE A 138 -5.65 -1.29 -10.08
C PHE A 138 -7.08 -0.87 -10.43
N ASP A 139 -8.03 -1.78 -10.20
CA ASP A 139 -9.46 -1.50 -10.28
C ASP A 139 -10.14 -2.14 -9.07
N ALA A 140 -10.80 -1.32 -8.27
CA ALA A 140 -11.48 -1.71 -7.04
C ALA A 140 -12.92 -1.18 -7.07
N PRO A 141 -13.94 -2.05 -7.28
CA PRO A 141 -15.33 -1.62 -7.38
C PRO A 141 -15.91 -1.14 -6.05
N ARG A 142 -15.25 -1.45 -4.93
CA ARG A 142 -15.54 -0.95 -3.58
C ARG A 142 -14.22 -0.56 -2.92
N PRO A 143 -14.23 0.38 -1.95
CA PRO A 143 -13.02 0.73 -1.21
C PRO A 143 -12.35 -0.51 -0.60
N GLY A 144 -11.05 -0.64 -0.83
CA GLY A 144 -10.19 -1.67 -0.27
C GLY A 144 -8.83 -1.10 0.11
N VAL A 145 -7.94 -1.95 0.60
CA VAL A 145 -6.59 -1.52 1.01
C VAL A 145 -5.53 -2.41 0.40
N ILE A 146 -4.51 -1.77 -0.16
CA ILE A 146 -3.29 -2.41 -0.66
C ILE A 146 -2.14 -1.95 0.24
N LEU A 147 -1.31 -2.89 0.67
CA LEU A 147 0.06 -2.62 1.12
C LEU A 147 1.00 -2.86 -0.06
N LEU A 148 1.78 -1.84 -0.43
CA LEU A 148 2.77 -1.94 -1.49
C LEU A 148 4.17 -1.99 -0.89
N GLN A 149 4.93 -3.03 -1.24
CA GLN A 149 6.36 -3.13 -0.98
C GLN A 149 7.13 -2.54 -2.16
N THR A 150 7.89 -1.47 -1.94
CA THR A 150 8.63 -0.75 -2.99
C THR A 150 9.82 0.05 -2.43
N MET A 151 10.45 0.90 -3.24
CA MET A 151 11.40 1.93 -2.82
C MET A 151 10.74 3.31 -2.86
N ALA A 152 11.17 4.23 -1.99
CA ALA A 152 10.68 5.60 -1.94
C ALA A 152 10.94 6.31 -3.28
N GLY A 153 9.85 6.65 -3.97
CA GLY A 153 9.85 7.30 -5.28
C GLY A 153 9.20 8.67 -5.27
N ALA A 154 9.02 9.25 -6.46
CA ALA A 154 8.45 10.60 -6.62
C ALA A 154 7.02 10.75 -6.05
N ASP A 155 6.25 9.65 -6.05
CA ASP A 155 4.86 9.64 -5.59
C ASP A 155 4.69 9.12 -4.16
N THR A 156 5.79 8.76 -3.47
CA THR A 156 5.72 8.31 -2.07
C THR A 156 5.44 9.50 -1.16
N VAL A 157 4.32 9.47 -0.44
CA VAL A 157 3.91 10.53 0.48
C VAL A 157 4.39 10.19 1.89
N GLU A 158 5.34 11.00 2.39
CA GLU A 158 5.81 10.93 3.77
C GLU A 158 5.11 11.99 4.63
N ARG A 159 4.23 11.54 5.53
CA ARG A 159 3.50 12.42 6.47
C ARG A 159 3.49 11.86 7.90
N TRP A 160 4.67 11.48 8.39
CA TRP A 160 4.88 10.79 9.66
C TRP A 160 4.20 11.47 10.85
N GLY A 161 4.28 12.80 10.94
CA GLY A 161 3.64 13.57 12.01
C GLY A 161 2.11 13.46 12.05
N ASP A 162 1.47 13.17 10.91
CA ASP A 162 0.01 13.08 10.79
C ASP A 162 -0.50 11.68 11.11
N ILE A 163 0.31 10.64 10.85
CA ILE A 163 -0.12 9.24 10.94
C ILE A 163 0.40 8.53 12.20
N CYS A 164 1.51 8.99 12.76
CA CYS A 164 2.17 8.32 13.88
C CYS A 164 1.63 8.80 15.23
N GLN A 165 1.63 7.89 16.20
CA GLN A 165 1.41 8.22 17.60
C GLN A 165 2.58 9.10 18.10
N THR A 166 2.27 10.34 18.50
CA THR A 166 3.25 11.32 19.00
C THR A 166 3.19 11.53 20.52
N THR A 167 2.20 10.95 21.19
CA THR A 167 2.04 10.97 22.65
C THR A 167 1.80 9.56 23.17
N PRO A 168 2.24 9.20 24.39
CA PRO A 168 1.98 7.89 24.98
C PRO A 168 0.48 7.60 25.07
N ARG A 169 0.08 6.33 24.91
CA ARG A 169 -1.32 5.94 25.13
C ARG A 169 -1.64 6.21 26.60
N ARG A 170 -2.63 7.05 26.89
CA ARG A 170 -3.14 7.21 28.26
C ARG A 170 -3.81 5.91 28.68
N ASN A 171 -3.42 5.38 29.83
CA ASN A 171 -4.13 4.25 30.43
C ASN A 171 -5.60 4.64 30.59
N ALA A 172 -6.50 3.87 29.97
CA ALA A 172 -7.88 3.83 30.42
C ALA A 172 -7.79 3.27 31.85
N ARG A 173 -8.14 4.10 32.83
CA ARG A 173 -8.06 3.74 34.26
C ARG A 173 -8.75 2.40 34.53
#